data_AF-A0A4Q0AGN6-F1
#
_entry.id   AF-A0A4Q0AGN6-F1
#
_cell.length_a   1.000
_cell.length_b   1.000
_cell.length_c   1.000
_cell.angle_alpha   90.00
_cell.angle_beta   90.00
_cell.angle_gamma   90.00
#
_symmetry.space_group_name_H-M   'P 1'
#
loop_
_entity.id
_entity.type
_entity.pdbx_description
1 polymer ?
#
loop_
_entity_poly.entity_id
_entity_poly.type
_entity_poly.pdbx_seq_one_letter_code
_entity_poly.pdbx_strand_id
1 'polypeptide(L)'
;ALGLTAIEALVMAVALLFSSTIIVVKMLTDKREQSRLYGQLAIGILLVEDILATLALLLVSASRGDGLPAMEIGLMAAKGLALLGLLALVSSKILPRLTKFFAESQEFLFLFAIAWGFGIASLFEIAGWSFEIGALFAGVSLASLPYTQEIASRLKPLRDFFVVLFFIVLGEGLGLANLAAALFPALLFSLIIIIGKPLIVMYSLGLLGYTKRTSFKTGIHLSQISEFSIVLVVLAQNVGLVSPIVSGIITLVAVITIAASTYLTKYDEWLFRQLEHRIRLFENKVSKEDKKVLSRYPLVLFGYRKGGHEFLRAFKEMKKRYVVVDYNPEVVETLERQRVNYVYGDATDYELLEEIGIEQARLIVSTITDFSTNKALVQLVRQKNQRAVIVCHGDSYNDAADLYRLGATYVMLPHFIGSERISGFIRRHGMSKDAFDDYRQKHLASLGRAALKA
;
A
#
# COMPACT_ATOMS: atom_id res chain seq x y z
N ALA A 1 -38.46 0.51 -1.83
CA ALA A 1 -38.42 0.94 -3.25
C ALA A 1 -38.19 -0.23 -4.21
N LEU A 2 -37.23 -1.13 -3.96
CA LEU A 2 -36.91 -2.27 -4.85
C LEU A 2 -37.61 -3.60 -4.50
N GLY A 3 -38.47 -3.64 -3.47
CA GLY A 3 -39.18 -4.86 -3.07
C GLY A 3 -38.33 -5.94 -2.38
N LEU A 4 -37.10 -5.61 -1.98
CA LEU A 4 -36.19 -6.55 -1.29
C LEU A 4 -36.68 -6.89 0.11
N THR A 5 -36.53 -8.15 0.50
CA THR A 5 -36.66 -8.57 1.90
C THR A 5 -35.52 -7.99 2.76
N ALA A 6 -35.69 -7.96 4.08
CA ALA A 6 -34.64 -7.48 4.99
C ALA A 6 -33.34 -8.31 4.89
N ILE A 7 -33.48 -9.62 4.69
CA ILE A 7 -32.35 -10.54 4.51
C ILE A 7 -31.64 -10.26 3.19
N GLU A 8 -32.40 -10.10 2.09
CA GLU A 8 -31.81 -9.74 0.79
C GLU A 8 -31.08 -8.40 0.84
N ALA A 9 -31.67 -7.39 1.50
CA ALA A 9 -31.05 -6.09 1.67
C ALA A 9 -29.74 -6.18 2.49
N LEU A 10 -29.71 -6.99 3.55
CA LEU A 10 -28.52 -7.21 4.36
C LEU A 10 -27.41 -7.92 3.57
N VAL A 11 -27.74 -9.02 2.89
CA VAL A 11 -26.78 -9.77 2.05
C VAL A 11 -26.25 -8.87 0.94
N MET A 12 -27.12 -8.09 0.29
CA MET A 12 -26.73 -7.13 -0.74
C MET A 12 -25.79 -6.06 -0.18
N ALA A 13 -26.08 -5.48 0.99
CA ALA A 13 -25.24 -4.47 1.62
C ALA A 13 -23.84 -5.02 1.97
N VAL A 14 -23.79 -6.23 2.53
CA VAL A 14 -22.51 -6.91 2.83
C VAL A 14 -21.74 -7.20 1.56
N ALA A 15 -22.39 -7.73 0.51
CA ALA A 15 -21.74 -7.99 -0.77
C ALA A 15 -21.15 -6.71 -1.39
N LEU A 16 -21.86 -5.59 -1.30
CA LEU A 16 -21.40 -4.31 -1.84
C LEU A 16 -20.22 -3.69 -1.07
N LEU A 17 -19.94 -4.15 0.15
CA LEU A 17 -18.86 -3.62 1.00
C LEU A 17 -17.47 -3.93 0.43
N PHE A 18 -17.25 -5.16 -0.03
CA PHE A 18 -15.91 -5.66 -0.37
C PHE A 18 -15.40 -5.05 -1.66
N SER A 19 -14.10 -4.78 -1.74
CA SER A 19 -13.43 -4.23 -2.92
C SER A 19 -12.51 -5.29 -3.54
N SER A 20 -12.29 -5.26 -4.87
CA SER A 20 -11.49 -6.31 -5.53
C SER A 20 -9.99 -6.16 -5.25
N THR A 21 -9.43 -7.09 -4.47
CA THR A 21 -8.00 -7.12 -4.16
C THR A 21 -7.15 -7.32 -5.41
N ILE A 22 -7.58 -8.21 -6.31
CA ILE A 22 -6.88 -8.49 -7.58
C ILE A 22 -6.70 -7.22 -8.41
N ILE A 23 -7.78 -6.47 -8.65
CA ILE A 23 -7.74 -5.27 -9.49
C ILE A 23 -6.90 -4.17 -8.86
N VAL A 24 -7.09 -3.88 -7.57
CA VAL A 24 -6.34 -2.81 -6.90
C VAL A 24 -4.86 -3.11 -6.85
N VAL A 25 -4.49 -4.31 -6.43
CA VAL A 25 -3.09 -4.72 -6.35
C VAL A 25 -2.46 -4.71 -7.74
N LYS A 26 -3.16 -5.20 -8.78
CA LYS A 26 -2.67 -5.16 -10.17
C LYS A 26 -2.44 -3.72 -10.63
N MET A 27 -3.41 -2.82 -10.45
CA MET A 27 -3.30 -1.42 -10.85
C MET A 27 -2.17 -0.69 -10.12
N LEU A 28 -2.01 -0.90 -8.81
CA LEU A 28 -0.90 -0.36 -8.03
C LEU A 28 0.45 -0.95 -8.46
N THR A 29 0.50 -2.24 -8.80
CA THR A 29 1.71 -2.90 -9.33
C THR A 29 2.14 -2.27 -10.64
N ASP A 30 1.20 -2.13 -11.58
CA ASP A 30 1.49 -1.66 -12.93
C ASP A 30 1.93 -0.18 -12.93
N LYS A 31 1.38 0.63 -12.01
CA LYS A 31 1.85 1.99 -11.75
C LYS A 31 3.12 2.09 -10.89
N ARG A 32 3.59 1.00 -10.29
CA ARG A 32 4.69 0.96 -9.30
C ARG A 32 4.41 1.82 -8.06
N GLU A 33 3.16 1.90 -7.65
CA GLU A 33 2.68 2.77 -6.56
C GLU A 33 2.35 2.01 -5.27
N GLN A 34 2.58 0.70 -5.20
CA GLN A 34 2.31 -0.15 -4.03
C GLN A 34 2.99 0.35 -2.73
N SER A 35 4.18 0.95 -2.85
CA SER A 35 4.96 1.44 -1.71
C SER A 35 4.58 2.85 -1.26
N ARG A 36 3.67 3.53 -1.98
CA ARG A 36 3.12 4.84 -1.59
C ARG A 36 2.14 4.67 -0.44
N LEU A 37 1.98 5.71 0.38
CA LEU A 37 1.08 5.66 1.53
C LEU A 37 -0.35 5.26 1.15
N TYR A 38 -0.93 5.89 0.12
CA TYR A 38 -2.28 5.55 -0.31
C TYR A 38 -2.40 4.10 -0.82
N GLY A 39 -1.33 3.57 -1.43
CA GLY A 39 -1.25 2.18 -1.87
C GLY A 39 -1.17 1.21 -0.70
N GLN A 40 -0.35 1.51 0.32
CA GLN A 40 -0.26 0.75 1.55
C GLN A 40 -1.58 0.78 2.34
N LEU A 41 -2.25 1.94 2.41
CA LEU A 41 -3.58 2.07 3.02
C LEU A 41 -4.62 1.27 2.27
N ALA A 42 -4.67 1.35 0.93
CA ALA A 42 -5.60 0.58 0.12
C ALA A 42 -5.39 -0.93 0.31
N ILE A 43 -4.15 -1.41 0.25
CA ILE A 43 -3.81 -2.82 0.51
C ILE A 43 -4.22 -3.20 1.93
N GLY A 44 -3.91 -2.38 2.94
CA GLY A 44 -4.30 -2.65 4.33
C GLY A 44 -5.82 -2.78 4.51
N ILE A 45 -6.61 -1.89 3.89
CA ILE A 45 -8.07 -1.96 3.92
C ILE A 45 -8.57 -3.23 3.23
N LEU A 46 -8.03 -3.57 2.05
CA LEU A 46 -8.38 -4.78 1.32
C LEU A 46 -8.15 -6.06 2.14
N LEU A 47 -7.06 -6.13 2.89
CA LEU A 47 -6.79 -7.29 3.76
C LEU A 47 -7.85 -7.45 4.85
N VAL A 48 -8.32 -6.35 5.43
CA VAL A 48 -9.40 -6.36 6.42
C VAL A 48 -10.72 -6.74 5.74
N GLU A 49 -11.01 -6.18 4.57
CA GLU A 49 -12.21 -6.50 3.78
C GLU A 49 -12.26 -7.98 3.40
N ASP A 50 -11.15 -8.58 2.96
CA ASP A 50 -11.08 -10.00 2.59
C ASP A 50 -11.38 -10.92 3.79
N ILE A 51 -10.87 -10.59 4.98
CA ILE A 51 -11.20 -11.32 6.21
C ILE A 51 -12.70 -11.23 6.51
N LEU A 52 -13.28 -10.03 6.41
CA LEU A 52 -14.72 -9.82 6.61
C LEU A 52 -15.56 -10.54 5.54
N ALA A 53 -15.08 -10.61 4.30
CA ALA A 53 -15.73 -11.33 3.21
C ALA A 53 -15.78 -12.84 3.47
N THR A 54 -14.68 -13.43 3.93
CA THR A 54 -14.65 -14.85 4.29
C THR A 54 -15.55 -15.14 5.48
N LEU A 55 -15.60 -14.25 6.49
CA LEU A 55 -16.56 -14.38 7.59
C LEU A 55 -18.01 -14.32 7.09
N ALA A 56 -18.33 -13.41 6.16
CA ALA A 56 -19.65 -13.33 5.55
C ALA A 56 -20.00 -14.60 4.77
N LEU A 57 -19.07 -15.16 3.98
CA LEU A 57 -19.25 -16.42 3.25
C LEU A 57 -19.52 -17.59 4.21
N LEU A 58 -18.82 -17.64 5.33
CA LEU A 58 -19.00 -18.65 6.36
C LEU A 58 -20.38 -18.53 7.01
N LEU A 59 -20.82 -17.32 7.35
CA LEU A 59 -22.16 -17.06 7.90
C LEU A 59 -23.28 -17.39 6.92
N VAL A 60 -23.07 -17.18 5.62
CA VAL A 60 -24.04 -17.62 4.60
C VAL A 60 -24.02 -19.14 4.45
N SER A 61 -22.86 -19.78 4.43
CA SER A 61 -22.75 -21.26 4.34
C SER A 61 -23.42 -21.95 5.53
N ALA A 62 -23.26 -21.38 6.72
CA ALA A 62 -23.87 -21.79 7.98
C ALA A 62 -25.40 -21.82 7.96
N SER A 63 -26.01 -20.87 7.24
CA SER A 63 -27.47 -20.76 7.15
C SER A 63 -28.11 -21.94 6.40
N ARG A 64 -27.31 -22.80 5.78
CA ARG A 64 -27.76 -24.05 5.12
C ARG A 64 -28.15 -25.14 6.13
N GLY A 65 -27.80 -25.02 7.40
CA GLY A 65 -28.16 -25.94 8.51
C GLY A 65 -28.94 -25.25 9.65
N ASP A 66 -29.09 -25.92 10.80
CA ASP A 66 -29.78 -25.42 12.02
C ASP A 66 -29.05 -24.25 12.75
N GLY A 67 -28.35 -23.41 12.00
CA GLY A 67 -27.46 -22.36 12.52
C GLY A 67 -26.08 -22.90 12.91
N LEU A 68 -25.07 -22.02 12.98
CA LEU A 68 -23.79 -22.37 13.58
C LEU A 68 -23.91 -22.24 15.11
N PRO A 69 -23.66 -23.31 15.88
CA PRO A 69 -23.43 -23.18 17.30
C PRO A 69 -22.28 -22.19 17.53
N ALA A 70 -22.40 -21.31 18.53
CA ALA A 70 -21.31 -20.40 18.93
C ALA A 70 -19.98 -21.14 19.19
N MET A 71 -20.07 -22.42 19.55
CA MET A 71 -18.94 -23.34 19.72
C MET A 71 -18.17 -23.59 18.41
N GLU A 72 -18.84 -23.70 17.25
CA GLU A 72 -18.19 -23.95 15.97
C GLU A 72 -17.44 -22.73 15.46
N ILE A 73 -18.02 -21.53 15.64
CA ILE A 73 -17.35 -20.25 15.35
C ILE A 73 -16.10 -20.10 16.23
N GLY A 74 -16.23 -20.40 17.54
CA GLY A 74 -15.11 -20.37 18.47
C GLY A 74 -14.00 -21.36 18.09
N LEU A 75 -14.37 -22.57 17.68
CA LEU A 75 -13.43 -23.59 17.23
C LEU A 75 -12.72 -23.19 15.92
N MET A 76 -13.43 -22.62 14.97
CA MET A 76 -12.85 -22.10 13.72
C MET A 76 -11.87 -20.96 13.99
N ALA A 77 -12.24 -19.99 14.84
CA ALA A 77 -11.36 -18.91 15.27
C ALA A 77 -10.10 -19.45 15.96
N ALA A 78 -10.24 -20.43 16.84
CA ALA A 78 -9.11 -21.08 17.51
C ALA A 78 -8.20 -21.81 16.52
N LYS A 79 -8.75 -22.56 15.55
CA LYS A 79 -7.99 -23.21 14.47
C LYS A 79 -7.24 -22.17 13.63
N GLY A 80 -7.89 -21.07 13.28
CA GLY A 80 -7.28 -19.96 12.52
C GLY A 80 -6.09 -19.35 13.27
N LEU A 81 -6.29 -18.97 14.54
CA LEU A 81 -5.21 -18.43 15.37
C LEU A 81 -4.06 -19.42 15.57
N ALA A 82 -4.37 -20.71 15.76
CA ALA A 82 -3.36 -21.75 15.88
C ALA A 82 -2.54 -21.90 14.59
N LEU A 83 -3.20 -21.89 13.42
CA LEU A 83 -2.54 -21.93 12.11
C LEU A 83 -1.68 -20.70 11.87
N LEU A 84 -2.16 -19.51 12.23
CA LEU A 84 -1.38 -18.28 12.13
C LEU A 84 -0.15 -18.31 13.03
N GLY A 85 -0.31 -18.77 14.28
CA GLY A 85 0.81 -18.95 15.21
C GLY A 85 1.84 -19.96 14.69
N LEU A 86 1.37 -21.09 14.15
CA LEU A 86 2.22 -22.10 13.53
C LEU A 86 2.96 -21.51 12.32
N LEU A 87 2.26 -20.82 11.43
CA LEU A 87 2.84 -20.22 10.23
C LEU A 87 3.86 -19.14 10.58
N ALA A 88 3.60 -18.31 11.59
CA ALA A 88 4.56 -17.33 12.09
C ALA A 88 5.83 -18.00 12.67
N LEU A 89 5.67 -19.11 13.39
CA LEU A 89 6.80 -19.88 13.91
C LEU A 89 7.62 -20.54 12.79
N VAL A 90 6.95 -21.07 11.78
CA VAL A 90 7.60 -21.70 10.61
C VAL A 90 8.29 -20.63 9.75
N SER A 91 7.63 -19.49 9.51
CA SER A 91 8.16 -18.33 8.80
C SER A 91 9.43 -17.78 9.46
N SER A 92 9.46 -17.69 10.79
CA SER A 92 10.60 -17.14 11.52
C SER A 92 11.78 -18.11 11.64
N LYS A 93 11.54 -19.42 11.79
CA LYS A 93 12.61 -20.40 12.09
C LYS A 93 13.01 -21.32 10.95
N ILE A 94 12.06 -21.75 10.13
CA ILE A 94 12.27 -22.83 9.15
C ILE A 94 12.43 -22.26 7.75
N LEU A 95 11.53 -21.35 7.36
CA LEU A 95 11.49 -20.74 6.05
C LEU A 95 12.79 -20.04 5.62
N PRO A 96 13.56 -19.35 6.50
CA PRO A 96 14.83 -18.75 6.12
C PRO A 96 15.89 -19.80 5.73
N ARG A 97 15.85 -20.99 6.34
CA ARG A 97 16.75 -22.10 6.00
C ARG A 97 16.34 -22.78 4.70
N LEU A 98 15.05 -23.07 4.55
CA LEU A 98 14.52 -23.69 3.34
C LEU A 98 14.72 -22.80 2.12
N THR A 99 14.37 -21.52 2.22
CA THR A 99 14.55 -20.60 1.09
C THR A 99 16.01 -20.39 0.72
N LYS A 100 16.92 -20.36 1.70
CA LYS A 100 18.36 -20.35 1.40
C LYS A 100 18.80 -21.59 0.62
N PHE A 101 18.29 -22.76 0.96
CA PHE A 101 18.57 -24.01 0.24
C PHE A 101 18.00 -23.98 -1.19
N PHE A 102 16.73 -23.58 -1.35
CA PHE A 102 16.10 -23.53 -2.67
C PHE A 102 16.56 -22.36 -3.55
N ALA A 103 17.16 -21.32 -2.97
CA ALA A 103 17.69 -20.17 -3.70
C ALA A 103 18.97 -20.48 -4.49
N GLU A 104 19.54 -21.68 -4.38
CA GLU A 104 20.66 -22.12 -5.23
C GLU A 104 20.30 -22.12 -6.72
N SER A 105 19.02 -22.32 -7.05
CA SER A 105 18.51 -22.22 -8.42
C SER A 105 17.18 -21.49 -8.44
N GLN A 106 17.02 -20.58 -9.40
CA GLN A 106 15.79 -19.79 -9.55
C GLN A 106 14.57 -20.68 -9.85
N GLU A 107 14.76 -21.80 -10.54
CA GLU A 107 13.68 -22.75 -10.86
C GLU A 107 13.21 -23.51 -9.62
N PHE A 108 14.14 -23.92 -8.76
CA PHE A 108 13.82 -24.57 -7.50
C PHE A 108 13.13 -23.61 -6.52
N LEU A 109 13.59 -22.35 -6.46
CA LEU A 109 12.95 -21.31 -5.66
C LEU A 109 11.51 -21.03 -6.13
N PHE A 110 11.29 -21.00 -7.44
CA PHE A 110 9.96 -20.84 -8.03
C PHE A 110 9.03 -22.02 -7.69
N LEU A 111 9.52 -23.25 -7.87
CA LEU A 111 8.75 -24.45 -7.53
C LEU A 111 8.41 -24.50 -6.04
N PHE A 112 9.37 -24.14 -5.17
CA PHE A 112 9.15 -24.02 -3.74
C PHE A 112 8.08 -22.98 -3.41
N ALA A 113 8.14 -21.78 -4.00
CA ALA A 113 7.16 -20.73 -3.73
C ALA A 113 5.73 -21.13 -4.12
N ILE A 114 5.57 -21.82 -5.25
CA ILE A 114 4.27 -22.36 -5.69
C ILE A 114 3.79 -23.47 -4.75
N ALA A 115 4.65 -24.45 -4.45
CA ALA A 115 4.33 -25.54 -3.57
C ALA A 115 3.96 -25.05 -2.16
N TRP A 116 4.65 -24.03 -1.67
CA TRP A 116 4.35 -23.36 -0.41
C TRP A 116 2.98 -22.67 -0.46
N GLY A 117 2.73 -21.87 -1.51
CA GLY A 117 1.45 -21.19 -1.73
C GLY A 117 0.27 -22.15 -1.71
N PHE A 118 0.30 -23.19 -2.56
CA PHE A 118 -0.76 -24.20 -2.61
C PHE A 118 -0.82 -25.05 -1.34
N GLY A 119 0.32 -25.40 -0.74
CA GLY A 119 0.36 -26.21 0.48
C GLY A 119 -0.31 -25.50 1.67
N ILE A 120 0.00 -24.22 1.88
CA ILE A 120 -0.63 -23.43 2.94
C ILE A 120 -2.10 -23.12 2.61
N ALA A 121 -2.43 -22.80 1.35
CA ALA A 121 -3.83 -22.60 0.93
C ALA A 121 -4.70 -23.83 1.22
N SER A 122 -4.23 -25.02 0.86
CA SER A 122 -4.91 -26.29 1.15
C SER A 122 -4.99 -26.59 2.64
N LEU A 123 -3.94 -26.26 3.43
CA LEU A 123 -3.98 -26.46 4.88
C LEU A 123 -5.06 -25.59 5.55
N PHE A 124 -5.23 -24.36 5.09
CA PHE A 124 -6.29 -23.47 5.56
C PHE A 124 -7.68 -23.99 5.18
N GLU A 125 -7.85 -24.52 3.97
CA GLU A 125 -9.12 -25.10 3.53
C GLU A 125 -9.51 -26.33 4.35
N ILE A 126 -8.58 -27.25 4.61
CA ILE A 126 -8.81 -28.42 5.48
C ILE A 126 -9.23 -27.97 6.90
N ALA A 127 -8.75 -26.82 7.36
CA ALA A 127 -9.12 -26.26 8.64
C ALA A 127 -10.48 -25.52 8.65
N GLY A 128 -11.12 -25.39 7.49
CA GLY A 128 -12.43 -24.75 7.29
C GLY A 128 -12.38 -23.28 6.88
N TRP A 129 -11.21 -22.78 6.46
CA TRP A 129 -11.04 -21.41 5.94
C TRP A 129 -11.03 -21.40 4.41
N SER A 130 -11.14 -20.23 3.78
CA SER A 130 -11.11 -20.17 2.32
C SER A 130 -9.67 -20.26 1.77
N PHE A 131 -9.52 -20.74 0.53
CA PHE A 131 -8.22 -20.88 -0.13
C PHE A 131 -7.48 -19.54 -0.24
N GLU A 132 -8.21 -18.44 -0.40
CA GLU A 132 -7.66 -17.10 -0.61
C GLU A 132 -6.98 -16.58 0.65
N ILE A 133 -7.59 -16.79 1.84
CA ILE A 133 -6.96 -16.44 3.12
C ILE A 133 -5.66 -17.23 3.30
N GLY A 134 -5.68 -18.53 3.02
CA GLY A 134 -4.48 -19.36 3.11
C GLY A 134 -3.38 -18.90 2.15
N ALA A 135 -3.73 -18.59 0.90
CA ALA A 135 -2.80 -18.08 -0.10
C ALA A 135 -2.20 -16.71 0.28
N LEU A 136 -3.01 -15.81 0.86
CA LEU A 136 -2.56 -14.52 1.39
C LEU A 136 -1.52 -14.72 2.49
N PHE A 137 -1.84 -15.54 3.51
CA PHE A 137 -0.92 -15.80 4.61
C PHE A 137 0.34 -16.55 4.15
N ALA A 138 0.24 -17.42 3.14
CA ALA A 138 1.40 -18.01 2.48
C ALA A 138 2.32 -16.94 1.91
N GLY A 139 1.75 -15.96 1.18
CA GLY A 139 2.49 -14.81 0.65
C GLY A 139 3.13 -13.97 1.75
N VAL A 140 2.38 -13.61 2.80
CA VAL A 140 2.89 -12.85 3.95
C VAL A 140 4.06 -13.57 4.64
N SER A 141 3.97 -14.90 4.78
CA SER A 141 5.03 -15.69 5.39
C SER A 141 6.34 -15.69 4.58
N LEU A 142 6.25 -15.53 3.26
CA LEU A 142 7.40 -15.41 2.36
C LEU A 142 7.92 -13.96 2.28
N ALA A 143 7.06 -12.96 2.50
CA ALA A 143 7.39 -11.54 2.32
C ALA A 143 8.49 -11.01 3.26
N SER A 144 8.75 -11.70 4.37
CA SER A 144 9.80 -11.37 5.33
C SER A 144 11.18 -11.92 4.93
N LEU A 145 11.28 -12.68 3.84
CA LEU A 145 12.49 -13.39 3.44
C LEU A 145 13.37 -12.57 2.49
N PRO A 146 14.71 -12.78 2.49
CA PRO A 146 15.63 -12.04 1.62
C PRO A 146 15.32 -12.17 0.12
N TYR A 147 14.78 -13.32 -0.31
CA TYR A 147 14.52 -13.66 -1.71
C TYR A 147 13.12 -13.30 -2.22
N THR A 148 12.40 -12.43 -1.50
CA THR A 148 11.01 -12.08 -1.81
C THR A 148 10.87 -11.45 -3.19
N GLN A 149 11.82 -10.63 -3.61
CA GLN A 149 11.76 -9.93 -4.91
C GLN A 149 11.90 -10.92 -6.07
N GLU A 150 12.80 -11.90 -5.95
CA GLU A 150 12.99 -12.97 -6.92
C GLU A 150 11.71 -13.81 -7.03
N ILE A 151 11.15 -14.24 -5.90
CA ILE A 151 9.88 -14.98 -5.85
C ILE A 151 8.76 -14.18 -6.52
N ALA A 152 8.58 -12.92 -6.14
CA ALA A 152 7.54 -12.05 -6.69
C ALA A 152 7.68 -11.86 -8.20
N SER A 153 8.91 -11.70 -8.70
CA SER A 153 9.19 -11.53 -10.12
C SER A 153 8.82 -12.78 -10.93
N ARG A 154 9.04 -13.97 -10.38
CA ARG A 154 8.76 -15.26 -11.03
C ARG A 154 7.29 -15.66 -10.96
N LEU A 155 6.59 -15.29 -9.89
CA LEU A 155 5.14 -15.51 -9.76
C LEU A 155 4.31 -14.52 -10.60
N LYS A 156 4.88 -13.38 -11.00
CA LYS A 156 4.17 -12.33 -11.73
C LYS A 156 3.49 -12.84 -13.02
N PRO A 157 4.13 -13.61 -13.91
CA PRO A 157 3.48 -14.12 -15.12
C PRO A 157 2.32 -15.08 -14.81
N LEU A 158 2.47 -15.97 -13.82
CA LEU A 158 1.38 -16.87 -13.40
C LEU A 158 0.20 -16.09 -12.84
N ARG A 159 0.46 -15.14 -11.95
CA ARG A 159 -0.57 -14.26 -11.42
C ARG A 159 -1.30 -13.54 -12.55
N ASP A 160 -0.57 -12.90 -13.46
CA ASP A 160 -1.17 -12.14 -14.56
C ASP A 160 -1.99 -13.06 -15.51
N PHE A 161 -1.54 -14.30 -15.74
CA PHE A 161 -2.28 -15.31 -16.51
C PHE A 161 -3.56 -15.79 -15.80
N PHE A 162 -3.47 -16.17 -14.53
CA PHE A 162 -4.61 -16.66 -13.75
C PHE A 162 -5.64 -15.55 -13.46
N VAL A 163 -5.21 -14.30 -13.32
CA VAL A 163 -6.13 -13.15 -13.20
C VAL A 163 -6.98 -13.00 -14.46
N VAL A 164 -6.40 -13.18 -15.65
CA VAL A 164 -7.17 -13.16 -16.90
C VAL A 164 -8.17 -14.31 -16.95
N LEU A 165 -7.73 -15.54 -16.64
CA LEU A 165 -8.62 -16.71 -16.60
C LEU A 165 -9.75 -16.53 -15.58
N PHE A 166 -9.45 -15.98 -14.41
CA PHE A 166 -10.43 -15.69 -13.37
C PHE A 166 -11.55 -14.78 -13.88
N PHE A 167 -11.22 -13.69 -14.57
CA PHE A 167 -12.23 -12.79 -15.15
C PHE A 167 -12.99 -13.40 -16.32
N ILE A 168 -12.38 -14.30 -17.09
CA ILE A 168 -13.08 -15.03 -18.15
C ILE A 168 -14.13 -15.97 -17.54
N VAL A 169 -13.76 -16.76 -16.53
CA VAL A 169 -14.67 -17.68 -15.84
C VAL A 169 -15.79 -16.90 -15.12
N LEU A 170 -15.46 -15.78 -14.49
CA LEU A 170 -16.45 -14.88 -13.90
C LEU A 170 -17.41 -14.33 -14.95
N GLY A 171 -16.89 -13.97 -16.13
CA GLY A 171 -17.67 -13.53 -17.28
C GLY A 171 -18.59 -14.62 -17.86
N GLU A 172 -18.13 -15.87 -17.89
CA GLU A 172 -18.94 -17.03 -18.30
C GLU A 172 -20.10 -17.29 -17.34
N GLY A 173 -19.88 -17.12 -16.04
CA GLY A 173 -20.91 -17.28 -15.01
C GLY A 173 -22.03 -16.24 -15.06
N LEU A 174 -21.93 -15.22 -15.92
CA LEU A 174 -22.95 -14.19 -16.10
C LEU A 174 -24.21 -14.76 -16.77
N GLY A 175 -25.21 -15.11 -15.96
CA GLY A 175 -26.52 -15.50 -16.45
C GLY A 175 -27.24 -14.34 -17.17
N LEU A 176 -27.27 -14.36 -18.50
CA LEU A 176 -27.88 -13.31 -19.33
C LEU A 176 -29.41 -13.23 -19.26
N ALA A 177 -30.06 -14.25 -18.69
CA ALA A 177 -31.52 -14.44 -18.76
C ALA A 177 -32.34 -13.32 -18.06
N ASN A 178 -31.76 -12.58 -17.10
CA ASN A 178 -32.47 -11.54 -16.32
C ASN A 178 -31.82 -10.15 -16.41
N LEU A 179 -30.96 -9.92 -17.39
CA LEU A 179 -30.12 -8.71 -17.46
C LEU A 179 -30.94 -7.43 -17.57
N ALA A 180 -32.04 -7.45 -18.34
CA ALA A 180 -32.88 -6.27 -18.56
C ALA A 180 -33.56 -5.76 -17.27
N ALA A 181 -34.03 -6.67 -16.41
CA ALA A 181 -34.66 -6.31 -15.14
C ALA A 181 -33.63 -5.87 -14.09
N ALA A 182 -32.41 -6.42 -14.15
CA ALA A 182 -31.31 -6.07 -13.24
C ALA A 182 -30.58 -4.78 -13.64
N LEU A 183 -30.69 -4.34 -14.89
CA LEU A 183 -29.88 -3.24 -15.44
C LEU A 183 -30.06 -1.91 -14.70
N PHE A 184 -31.31 -1.48 -14.50
CA PHE A 184 -31.58 -0.20 -13.84
C PHE A 184 -31.12 -0.19 -12.37
N PRO A 185 -31.47 -1.18 -11.53
CA PRO A 185 -30.92 -1.27 -10.18
C PRO A 185 -29.39 -1.35 -10.17
N ALA A 186 -28.78 -2.12 -11.08
CA ALA A 186 -27.34 -2.24 -11.15
C ALA A 186 -26.66 -0.91 -11.46
N LEU A 187 -27.15 -0.13 -12.43
CA LEU A 187 -26.61 1.20 -12.74
C LEU A 187 -26.69 2.15 -11.53
N LEU A 188 -27.82 2.12 -10.80
CA LEU A 188 -28.00 2.92 -9.59
C LEU A 188 -27.00 2.53 -8.50
N PHE A 189 -26.88 1.23 -8.20
CA PHE A 189 -25.92 0.74 -7.20
C PHE A 189 -24.48 0.97 -7.62
N SER A 190 -24.13 0.77 -8.89
CA SER A 190 -22.80 1.08 -9.42
C SER A 190 -22.44 2.55 -9.21
N LEU A 191 -23.37 3.47 -9.47
CA LEU A 191 -23.15 4.90 -9.23
C LEU A 191 -22.92 5.18 -7.74
N ILE A 192 -23.73 4.57 -6.86
CA ILE A 192 -23.58 4.67 -5.41
C ILE A 192 -22.21 4.14 -4.96
N ILE A 193 -21.72 3.05 -5.53
CA ILE A 193 -20.41 2.50 -5.16
C ILE A 193 -19.27 3.37 -5.68
N ILE A 194 -19.29 3.70 -6.97
CA ILE A 194 -18.24 4.48 -7.63
C ILE A 194 -18.05 5.85 -6.97
N ILE A 195 -19.13 6.47 -6.48
CA ILE A 195 -19.07 7.79 -5.83
C ILE A 195 -19.05 7.66 -4.31
N GLY A 196 -19.94 6.85 -3.74
CA GLY A 196 -20.16 6.75 -2.31
C GLY A 196 -19.00 6.12 -1.54
N LYS A 197 -18.44 4.99 -2.02
CA LYS A 197 -17.28 4.37 -1.33
C LYS A 197 -16.10 5.33 -1.25
N PRO A 198 -15.63 5.97 -2.35
CA PRO A 198 -14.54 6.93 -2.25
C PRO A 198 -14.82 8.09 -1.28
N LEU A 199 -16.05 8.61 -1.24
CA LEU A 199 -16.42 9.66 -0.30
C LEU A 199 -16.34 9.18 1.15
N ILE A 200 -16.83 7.98 1.46
CA ILE A 200 -16.77 7.40 2.81
C ILE A 200 -15.31 7.18 3.23
N VAL A 201 -14.50 6.58 2.36
CA VAL A 201 -13.07 6.36 2.60
C VAL A 201 -12.36 7.69 2.82
N MET A 202 -12.61 8.68 1.96
CA MET A 202 -11.96 9.98 2.03
C MET A 202 -12.34 10.75 3.29
N TYR A 203 -13.61 10.70 3.69
CA TYR A 203 -14.08 11.26 4.96
C TYR A 203 -13.41 10.56 6.15
N SER A 204 -13.37 9.23 6.16
CA SER A 204 -12.81 8.44 7.26
C SER A 204 -11.30 8.69 7.43
N LEU A 205 -10.55 8.73 6.33
CA LEU A 205 -9.12 9.04 6.35
C LEU A 205 -8.87 10.52 6.69
N GLY A 206 -9.75 11.42 6.26
CA GLY A 206 -9.74 12.81 6.68
C GLY A 206 -9.88 12.96 8.20
N LEU A 207 -10.80 12.22 8.83
CA LEU A 207 -10.96 12.20 10.29
C LEU A 207 -9.69 11.72 11.02
N LEU A 208 -8.94 10.79 10.40
CA LEU A 208 -7.67 10.27 10.92
C LEU A 208 -6.47 11.20 10.63
N GLY A 209 -6.69 12.35 9.98
CA GLY A 209 -5.65 13.34 9.72
C GLY A 209 -4.84 13.13 8.43
N TYR A 210 -5.25 12.20 7.55
CA TYR A 210 -4.59 12.01 6.26
C TYR A 210 -4.89 13.13 5.27
N THR A 211 -3.92 13.44 4.41
CA THR A 211 -4.04 14.52 3.41
C THR A 211 -5.14 14.26 2.38
N LYS A 212 -5.75 15.33 1.85
CA LYS A 212 -6.77 15.26 0.79
C LYS A 212 -6.37 14.36 -0.38
N ARG A 213 -5.10 14.41 -0.80
CA ARG A 213 -4.55 13.63 -1.90
C ARG A 213 -4.48 12.14 -1.57
N THR A 214 -3.97 11.81 -0.38
CA THR A 214 -3.87 10.42 0.09
C THR A 214 -5.25 9.81 0.19
N SER A 215 -6.17 10.52 0.88
CA SER A 215 -7.54 10.10 1.10
C SER A 215 -8.32 9.90 -0.21
N PHE A 216 -8.16 10.83 -1.17
CA PHE A 216 -8.77 10.72 -2.50
C PHE A 216 -8.23 9.52 -3.27
N LYS A 217 -6.89 9.36 -3.36
CA LYS A 217 -6.30 8.25 -4.11
C LYS A 217 -6.69 6.90 -3.52
N THR A 218 -6.63 6.74 -2.19
CA THR A 218 -7.10 5.51 -1.54
C THR A 218 -8.57 5.25 -1.83
N GLY A 219 -9.43 6.28 -1.75
CA GLY A 219 -10.85 6.15 -2.08
C GLY A 219 -11.10 5.68 -3.51
N ILE A 220 -10.45 6.30 -4.51
CA ILE A 220 -10.59 5.92 -5.93
C ILE A 220 -10.15 4.48 -6.17
N HIS A 221 -9.06 4.04 -5.55
CA HIS A 221 -8.62 2.64 -5.67
C HIS A 221 -9.64 1.64 -5.09
N LEU A 222 -10.46 2.04 -4.12
CA LEU A 222 -11.49 1.21 -3.48
C LEU A 222 -12.90 1.42 -4.07
N SER A 223 -13.02 2.07 -5.24
CA SER A 223 -14.30 2.48 -5.85
C SER A 223 -15.08 1.36 -6.57
N GLN A 224 -14.75 0.10 -6.32
CA GLN A 224 -15.38 -1.06 -6.95
C GLN A 224 -15.80 -2.11 -5.93
N ILE A 225 -16.64 -3.03 -6.37
CA ILE A 225 -16.93 -4.24 -5.60
C ILE A 225 -15.99 -5.39 -5.97
N SER A 226 -15.92 -6.39 -5.10
CA SER A 226 -15.03 -7.53 -5.21
C SER A 226 -15.64 -8.68 -6.00
N GLU A 227 -14.79 -9.57 -6.47
CA GLU A 227 -15.19 -10.90 -6.88
C GLU A 227 -15.86 -11.71 -5.75
N PHE A 228 -15.43 -11.50 -4.50
CA PHE A 228 -16.05 -12.12 -3.33
C PHE A 228 -17.52 -11.71 -3.18
N SER A 229 -17.89 -10.52 -3.66
CA SER A 229 -19.27 -10.06 -3.69
C SER A 229 -20.15 -10.97 -4.55
N ILE A 230 -19.63 -11.45 -5.69
CA ILE A 230 -20.35 -12.38 -6.58
C ILE A 230 -20.42 -13.76 -5.92
N VAL A 231 -19.29 -14.26 -5.42
CA VAL A 231 -19.23 -15.57 -4.75
C VAL A 231 -20.23 -15.63 -3.58
N LEU A 232 -20.27 -14.57 -2.76
CA LEU A 232 -21.18 -14.45 -1.62
C LEU A 232 -22.64 -14.52 -2.04
N VAL A 233 -23.01 -13.79 -3.09
CA VAL A 233 -24.41 -13.70 -3.52
C VAL A 233 -24.86 -14.96 -4.26
N VAL A 234 -23.98 -15.60 -5.03
CA VAL A 234 -24.25 -16.91 -5.63
C VAL A 234 -24.44 -17.97 -4.54
N LEU A 235 -23.59 -17.97 -3.52
CA LEU A 235 -23.75 -18.86 -2.37
C LEU A 235 -25.07 -18.58 -1.64
N ALA A 236 -25.38 -17.31 -1.36
CA ALA A 236 -26.63 -16.90 -0.73
C ALA A 236 -27.86 -17.32 -1.54
N GLN A 237 -27.77 -17.29 -2.88
CA GLN A 237 -28.82 -17.76 -3.76
C GLN A 237 -29.01 -19.27 -3.63
N ASN A 238 -27.92 -20.03 -3.57
CA ASN A 238 -27.95 -21.49 -3.44
C ASN A 238 -28.56 -21.96 -2.10
N VAL A 239 -28.45 -21.17 -1.04
CA VAL A 239 -29.10 -21.43 0.25
C VAL A 239 -30.48 -20.80 0.37
N GLY A 240 -30.98 -20.14 -0.68
CA GLY A 240 -32.32 -19.55 -0.73
C GLY A 240 -32.47 -18.22 0.02
N LEU A 241 -31.39 -17.59 0.47
CA LEU A 241 -31.43 -16.30 1.17
C LEU A 241 -31.67 -15.12 0.22
N VAL A 242 -31.30 -15.26 -1.06
CA VAL A 242 -31.49 -14.21 -2.07
C VAL A 242 -32.09 -14.76 -3.35
N SER A 243 -32.91 -13.92 -3.99
CA SER A 243 -33.48 -14.23 -5.29
C SER A 243 -32.46 -14.15 -6.44
N PRO A 244 -32.68 -14.86 -7.57
CA PRO A 244 -31.81 -14.79 -8.74
C PRO A 244 -31.64 -13.38 -9.32
N ILE A 245 -32.62 -12.49 -9.12
CA ILE A 245 -32.53 -11.10 -9.58
C ILE A 245 -31.50 -10.30 -8.77
N VAL A 246 -31.38 -10.54 -7.46
CA VAL A 246 -30.36 -9.91 -6.60
C VAL A 246 -28.96 -10.34 -7.04
N SER A 247 -28.79 -11.62 -7.34
CA SER A 247 -27.56 -12.15 -7.92
C SER A 247 -27.20 -11.50 -9.24
N GLY A 248 -28.17 -11.38 -10.17
CA GLY A 248 -27.96 -10.66 -11.42
C GLY A 248 -27.57 -9.19 -11.23
N ILE A 249 -28.20 -8.48 -10.29
CA ILE A 249 -27.89 -7.08 -9.97
C ILE A 249 -26.45 -6.95 -9.48
N ILE A 250 -26.06 -7.69 -8.44
CA ILE A 250 -24.71 -7.60 -7.86
C ILE A 250 -23.64 -7.95 -8.88
N THR A 251 -23.90 -8.97 -9.69
CA THR A 251 -22.98 -9.39 -10.72
C THR A 251 -22.77 -8.28 -11.77
N LEU A 252 -23.84 -7.62 -12.20
CA LEU A 252 -23.74 -6.50 -13.13
C LEU A 252 -23.07 -5.26 -12.48
N VAL A 253 -23.33 -5.02 -11.20
CA VAL A 253 -22.63 -3.97 -10.43
C VAL A 253 -21.13 -4.25 -10.41
N ALA A 254 -20.70 -5.50 -10.20
CA ALA A 254 -19.29 -5.87 -10.19
C ALA A 254 -18.64 -5.55 -11.53
N VAL A 255 -19.24 -6.00 -12.64
CA VAL A 255 -18.71 -5.74 -13.99
C VAL A 255 -18.59 -4.24 -14.27
N ILE A 256 -19.65 -3.47 -14.00
CA ILE A 256 -19.66 -2.02 -14.27
C ILE A 256 -18.62 -1.30 -13.39
N THR A 257 -18.58 -1.61 -12.10
CA THR A 257 -17.68 -0.92 -11.17
C THR A 257 -16.21 -1.27 -11.39
N ILE A 258 -15.88 -2.53 -11.68
CA ILE A 258 -14.50 -2.94 -12.03
C ILE A 258 -14.03 -2.23 -13.31
N ALA A 259 -14.90 -2.19 -14.34
CA ALA A 259 -14.57 -1.49 -15.58
C ALA A 259 -14.36 0.01 -15.33
N ALA A 260 -15.30 0.67 -14.64
CA ALA A 260 -15.23 2.10 -14.34
C ALA A 260 -14.03 2.45 -13.45
N SER A 261 -13.78 1.69 -12.39
CA SER A 261 -12.71 1.96 -11.44
C SER A 261 -11.32 1.81 -12.04
N THR A 262 -11.15 0.92 -13.04
CA THR A 262 -9.90 0.79 -13.80
C THR A 262 -9.57 2.11 -14.51
N TYR A 263 -10.56 2.77 -15.12
CA TYR A 263 -10.36 4.08 -15.75
C TYR A 263 -10.20 5.21 -14.73
N LEU A 264 -11.00 5.22 -13.65
CA LEU A 264 -10.86 6.21 -12.57
C LEU A 264 -9.47 6.15 -11.94
N THR A 265 -8.97 4.94 -11.71
CA THR A 265 -7.62 4.72 -11.20
C THR A 265 -6.57 5.15 -12.23
N LYS A 266 -6.72 4.79 -13.52
CA LYS A 266 -5.77 5.19 -14.58
C LYS A 266 -5.61 6.71 -14.68
N TYR A 267 -6.70 7.46 -14.51
CA TYR A 267 -6.75 8.92 -14.63
C TYR A 267 -6.90 9.64 -13.28
N ASP A 268 -6.58 8.96 -12.17
CA ASP A 268 -6.68 9.48 -10.79
C ASP A 268 -6.01 10.83 -10.61
N GLU A 269 -4.84 11.01 -11.21
CA GLU A 269 -4.02 12.21 -11.09
C GLU A 269 -4.64 13.40 -11.85
N TRP A 270 -5.28 13.15 -12.99
CA TRP A 270 -6.04 14.18 -13.71
C TRP A 270 -7.32 14.53 -12.94
N LEU A 271 -8.03 13.50 -12.45
CA LEU A 271 -9.27 13.66 -11.71
C LEU A 271 -9.05 14.43 -10.40
N PHE A 272 -7.97 14.13 -9.68
CA PHE A 272 -7.57 14.84 -8.47
C PHE A 272 -7.41 16.33 -8.74
N ARG A 273 -6.67 16.72 -9.78
CA ARG A 273 -6.46 18.15 -10.11
C ARG A 273 -7.76 18.89 -10.44
N GLN A 274 -8.73 18.22 -11.06
CA GLN A 274 -10.02 18.84 -11.38
C GLN A 274 -10.92 18.97 -10.14
N LEU A 275 -10.86 18.01 -9.22
CA LEU A 275 -11.71 17.95 -8.03
C LEU A 275 -11.08 18.55 -6.78
N GLU A 276 -9.79 18.90 -6.82
CA GLU A 276 -9.00 19.35 -5.67
C GLU A 276 -9.71 20.45 -4.86
N HIS A 277 -10.29 21.43 -5.56
CA HIS A 277 -10.98 22.55 -4.91
C HIS A 277 -12.24 22.12 -4.15
N ARG A 278 -12.96 21.10 -4.63
CA ARG A 278 -14.17 20.57 -3.99
C ARG A 278 -13.85 19.62 -2.84
N ILE A 279 -12.70 18.95 -2.90
CA ILE A 279 -12.29 17.94 -1.92
C ILE A 279 -11.74 18.58 -0.62
N ARG A 280 -11.39 19.88 -0.62
CA ARG A 280 -10.95 20.62 0.58
C ARG A 280 -11.89 20.50 1.79
N LEU A 281 -13.17 20.21 1.58
CA LEU A 281 -14.16 20.00 2.65
C LEU A 281 -13.89 18.75 3.52
N PHE A 282 -13.15 17.77 2.99
CA PHE A 282 -12.85 16.51 3.66
C PHE A 282 -11.51 16.52 4.41
N GLU A 283 -10.80 17.66 4.39
CA GLU A 283 -9.57 17.84 5.16
C GLU A 283 -9.91 18.41 6.53
N ASN A 284 -9.78 17.58 7.57
CA ASN A 284 -10.05 18.01 8.93
C ASN A 284 -9.00 19.04 9.38
N LYS A 285 -9.48 20.12 10.02
CA LYS A 285 -8.66 21.21 10.58
C LYS A 285 -7.72 20.79 11.71
N VAL A 286 -7.64 19.51 12.08
CA VAL A 286 -6.76 19.02 13.14
C VAL A 286 -5.27 19.27 12.81
N SER A 287 -4.90 19.33 11.51
CA SER A 287 -3.55 19.79 11.11
C SER A 287 -3.36 21.33 11.16
N LYS A 288 -4.40 22.12 11.42
CA LYS A 288 -4.30 23.59 11.53
C LYS A 288 -4.08 24.09 12.95
N GLU A 289 -4.41 23.31 13.99
CA GLU A 289 -4.31 23.79 15.39
C GLU A 289 -2.89 23.72 15.97
N ASP A 290 -2.00 22.92 15.38
CA ASP A 290 -0.54 22.98 15.62
C ASP A 290 0.21 23.78 14.55
N LYS A 291 -0.42 24.81 13.97
CA LYS A 291 0.31 25.83 13.21
C LYS A 291 1.12 26.70 14.19
N LYS A 292 2.16 26.11 14.81
CA LYS A 292 3.33 26.85 15.29
C LYS A 292 3.76 27.72 14.12
N VAL A 293 3.54 29.03 14.27
CA VAL A 293 3.99 30.13 13.41
C VAL A 293 5.07 29.64 12.44
N LEU A 294 4.67 29.36 11.19
CA LEU A 294 5.53 28.81 10.15
C LEU A 294 6.68 29.78 9.89
N SER A 295 7.76 29.59 10.62
CA SER A 295 8.98 30.37 10.46
C SER A 295 9.65 29.96 9.16
N ARG A 296 10.06 30.92 8.33
CA ARG A 296 10.88 30.65 7.14
C ARG A 296 12.12 29.82 7.52
N TYR A 297 12.23 28.61 6.98
CA TYR A 297 13.32 27.69 7.25
C TYR A 297 14.38 27.75 6.13
N PRO A 298 15.64 28.08 6.44
CA PRO A 298 16.70 28.07 5.43
C PRO A 298 17.11 26.65 5.01
N LEU A 299 16.80 25.64 5.83
CA LEU A 299 17.08 24.23 5.55
C LEU A 299 15.78 23.44 5.58
N VAL A 300 15.47 22.69 4.53
CA VAL A 300 14.27 21.83 4.44
C VAL A 300 14.70 20.41 4.11
N LEU A 301 14.24 19.44 4.89
CA LEU A 301 14.43 18.02 4.64
C LEU A 301 13.10 17.38 4.26
N PHE A 302 13.01 16.76 3.09
CA PHE A 302 11.88 15.92 2.68
C PHE A 302 12.23 14.46 2.91
N GLY A 303 11.42 13.78 3.74
CA GLY A 303 11.64 12.40 4.16
C GLY A 303 12.57 12.29 5.37
N TYR A 304 12.09 11.65 6.44
CA TYR A 304 12.93 11.33 7.61
C TYR A 304 13.56 9.93 7.52
N ARG A 305 12.84 8.99 6.89
CA ARG A 305 13.31 7.60 6.70
C ARG A 305 14.43 7.54 5.64
N LYS A 306 15.10 6.38 5.57
CA LYS A 306 16.15 6.07 4.58
C LYS A 306 17.31 7.09 4.56
N GLY A 307 17.84 7.43 5.73
CA GLY A 307 19.00 8.31 5.88
C GLY A 307 18.68 9.77 6.24
N GLY A 308 17.41 10.18 6.28
CA GLY A 308 17.02 11.54 6.70
C GLY A 308 17.51 11.94 8.09
N HIS A 309 17.55 10.99 9.04
CA HIS A 309 18.09 11.22 10.38
C HIS A 309 19.56 11.69 10.42
N GLU A 310 20.39 11.25 9.47
CA GLU A 310 21.80 11.69 9.39
C GLU A 310 21.90 13.18 9.04
N PHE A 311 21.02 13.67 8.17
CA PHE A 311 20.96 15.09 7.82
C PHE A 311 20.55 15.96 9.00
N LEU A 312 19.76 15.45 9.93
CA LEU A 312 19.40 16.22 11.14
C LEU A 312 20.62 16.53 12.00
N ARG A 313 21.58 15.60 12.09
CA ARG A 313 22.82 15.83 12.82
C ARG A 313 23.63 16.96 12.17
N ALA A 314 23.80 16.90 10.85
CA ALA A 314 24.48 17.95 10.10
C ALA A 314 23.79 19.32 10.26
N PHE A 315 22.45 19.35 10.18
CA PHE A 315 21.69 20.60 10.34
C PHE A 315 21.81 21.19 11.75
N LYS A 316 21.86 20.34 12.78
CA LYS A 316 22.14 20.77 14.17
C LYS A 316 23.54 21.34 14.31
N GLU A 317 24.55 20.69 13.73
CA GLU A 317 25.95 21.15 13.75
C GLU A 317 26.13 22.50 13.02
N MET A 318 25.37 22.74 11.94
CA MET A 318 25.34 24.01 11.22
C MET A 318 24.72 25.17 12.01
N LYS A 319 24.05 24.90 13.16
CA LYS A 319 23.35 25.90 13.99
C LYS A 319 22.36 26.75 13.20
N LYS A 320 21.67 26.17 12.22
CA LYS A 320 20.61 26.82 11.43
C LYS A 320 19.26 26.20 11.74
N ARG A 321 18.19 26.99 11.61
CA ARG A 321 16.82 26.47 11.70
C ARG A 321 16.56 25.55 10.51
N TYR A 322 15.91 24.43 10.78
CA TYR A 322 15.50 23.47 9.76
C TYR A 322 14.11 22.93 10.08
N VAL A 323 13.47 22.36 9.06
CA VAL A 323 12.19 21.67 9.16
C VAL A 323 12.24 20.36 8.38
N VAL A 324 11.55 19.35 8.90
CA VAL A 324 11.40 18.04 8.25
C VAL A 324 9.97 17.89 7.75
N VAL A 325 9.80 17.57 6.47
CA VAL A 325 8.51 17.31 5.84
C VAL A 325 8.38 15.81 5.59
N ASP A 326 7.35 15.20 6.17
CA ASP A 326 7.03 13.78 5.98
C ASP A 326 5.52 13.56 6.06
N TYR A 327 4.98 12.66 5.24
CA TYR A 327 3.55 12.35 5.20
C TYR A 327 3.19 11.14 6.08
N ASN A 328 4.17 10.44 6.66
CA ASN A 328 3.92 9.26 7.48
C ASN A 328 3.62 9.68 8.95
N PRO A 329 2.41 9.40 9.49
CA PRO A 329 2.07 9.76 10.86
C PRO A 329 3.03 9.21 11.94
N GLU A 330 3.55 7.98 11.76
CA GLU A 330 4.50 7.36 12.70
C GLU A 330 5.84 8.12 12.73
N VAL A 331 6.25 8.65 11.58
CA VAL A 331 7.45 9.49 11.49
C VAL A 331 7.22 10.81 12.21
N VAL A 332 6.06 11.41 12.00
CA VAL A 332 5.68 12.66 12.66
C VAL A 332 5.67 12.49 14.18
N GLU A 333 5.08 11.42 14.70
CA GLU A 333 5.10 11.10 16.12
C GLU A 333 6.54 10.93 16.65
N THR A 334 7.42 10.33 15.86
CA THR A 334 8.85 10.20 16.21
C THR A 334 9.54 11.56 16.27
N LEU A 335 9.32 12.43 15.28
CA LEU A 335 9.89 13.77 15.22
C LEU A 335 9.40 14.65 16.37
N GLU A 336 8.12 14.50 16.74
CA GLU A 336 7.51 15.18 17.89
C GLU A 336 8.16 14.76 19.21
N ARG A 337 8.29 13.45 19.46
CA ARG A 337 8.99 12.91 20.64
C ARG A 337 10.43 13.41 20.73
N GLN A 338 11.10 13.60 19.58
CA GLN A 338 12.46 14.13 19.49
C GLN A 338 12.55 15.67 19.55
N ARG A 339 11.42 16.38 19.65
CA ARG A 339 11.31 17.85 19.61
C ARG A 339 11.98 18.46 18.37
N VAL A 340 11.89 17.78 17.24
CA VAL A 340 12.34 18.27 15.94
C VAL A 340 11.21 19.08 15.30
N ASN A 341 11.53 20.21 14.64
CA ASN A 341 10.52 20.92 13.86
C ASN A 341 10.12 20.08 12.65
N TYR A 342 8.85 19.75 12.53
CA TYR A 342 8.30 18.97 11.44
C TYR A 342 7.07 19.65 10.84
N VAL A 343 6.74 19.25 9.62
CA VAL A 343 5.45 19.53 8.99
C VAL A 343 4.94 18.24 8.37
N TYR A 344 3.69 17.89 8.69
CA TYR A 344 3.00 16.77 8.08
C TYR A 344 2.55 17.16 6.67
N GLY A 345 3.00 16.43 5.64
CA GLY A 345 2.55 16.68 4.28
C GLY A 345 3.37 16.02 3.18
N ASP A 346 2.85 16.07 1.96
CA ASP A 346 3.47 15.50 0.76
C ASP A 346 4.43 16.51 0.11
N ALA A 347 5.64 16.08 -0.24
CA ALA A 347 6.64 16.92 -0.92
C ALA A 347 6.17 17.49 -2.28
N THR A 348 5.12 16.90 -2.85
CA THR A 348 4.50 17.33 -4.11
C THR A 348 3.33 18.29 -3.94
N ASP A 349 2.93 18.60 -2.69
CA ASP A 349 1.86 19.54 -2.41
C ASP A 349 2.35 20.99 -2.52
N TYR A 350 1.86 21.71 -3.53
CA TYR A 350 2.26 23.10 -3.78
C TYR A 350 1.88 24.03 -2.61
N GLU A 351 0.69 23.86 -2.01
CA GLU A 351 0.21 24.70 -0.91
C GLU A 351 1.13 24.54 0.31
N LEU A 352 1.53 23.30 0.61
CA LEU A 352 2.49 23.00 1.66
C LEU A 352 3.84 23.69 1.45
N LEU A 353 4.38 23.60 0.22
CA LEU A 353 5.67 24.20 -0.12
C LEU A 353 5.64 25.73 0.03
N GLU A 354 4.52 26.36 -0.30
CA GLU A 354 4.28 27.79 -0.11
C GLU A 354 4.18 28.13 1.39
N GLU A 355 3.43 27.34 2.16
CA GLU A 355 3.27 27.50 3.61
C GLU A 355 4.60 27.42 4.37
N ILE A 356 5.52 26.53 4.00
CA ILE A 356 6.84 26.41 4.64
C ILE A 356 7.87 27.45 4.15
N GLY A 357 7.49 28.29 3.18
CA GLY A 357 8.36 29.33 2.62
C GLY A 357 9.51 28.76 1.79
N ILE A 358 9.25 27.78 0.92
CA ILE A 358 10.27 27.13 0.08
C ILE A 358 11.05 28.14 -0.79
N GLU A 359 10.42 29.27 -1.11
CA GLU A 359 11.01 30.42 -1.80
C GLU A 359 12.25 31.00 -1.11
N GLN A 360 12.35 30.86 0.23
CA GLN A 360 13.48 31.36 1.01
C GLN A 360 14.43 30.25 1.51
N ALA A 361 14.13 28.99 1.18
CA ALA A 361 15.00 27.87 1.50
C ALA A 361 16.34 28.02 0.76
N ARG A 362 17.44 27.78 1.48
CA ARG A 362 18.80 27.84 0.93
C ARG A 362 19.32 26.46 0.57
N LEU A 363 18.99 25.46 1.38
CA LEU A 363 19.30 24.06 1.15
C LEU A 363 18.03 23.24 1.31
N ILE A 364 17.72 22.46 0.28
CA ILE A 364 16.64 21.50 0.26
C ILE A 364 17.25 20.14 0.04
N VAL A 365 17.02 19.22 0.97
CA VAL A 365 17.45 17.83 0.87
C VAL A 365 16.22 16.95 0.75
N SER A 366 16.19 16.03 -0.21
CA SER A 366 15.15 15.00 -0.31
C SER A 366 15.80 13.63 -0.23
N THR A 367 15.43 12.86 0.80
CA THR A 367 15.79 11.43 0.93
C THR A 367 14.66 10.51 0.46
N ILE A 368 13.60 11.08 -0.13
CA ILE A 368 12.51 10.32 -0.75
C ILE A 368 13.08 9.56 -1.94
N THR A 369 12.92 8.23 -1.97
CA THR A 369 13.51 7.40 -3.02
C THR A 369 12.74 7.44 -4.33
N ASP A 370 11.48 7.87 -4.30
CA ASP A 370 10.63 7.89 -5.47
C ASP A 370 11.03 9.00 -6.47
N PHE A 371 11.38 8.60 -7.69
CA PHE A 371 11.81 9.49 -8.77
C PHE A 371 10.75 10.53 -9.15
N SER A 372 9.48 10.14 -9.27
CA SER A 372 8.39 11.04 -9.67
C SER A 372 8.18 12.17 -8.66
N THR A 373 8.35 11.87 -7.38
CA THR A 373 8.29 12.83 -6.27
C THR A 373 9.44 13.82 -6.34
N ASN A 374 10.67 13.32 -6.51
CA ASN A 374 11.84 14.20 -6.65
C ASN A 374 11.76 15.06 -7.91
N LYS A 375 11.26 14.51 -9.03
CA LYS A 375 11.02 15.25 -10.26
C LYS A 375 10.04 16.40 -10.03
N ALA A 376 8.88 16.12 -9.43
CA ALA A 376 7.89 17.14 -9.11
C ALA A 376 8.45 18.19 -8.14
N LEU A 377 9.13 17.77 -7.07
CA LEU A 377 9.74 18.66 -6.09
C LEU A 377 10.76 19.60 -6.73
N VAL A 378 11.69 19.08 -7.55
CA VAL A 378 12.71 19.90 -8.24
C VAL A 378 12.05 20.92 -9.17
N GLN A 379 11.05 20.51 -9.95
CA GLN A 379 10.31 21.39 -10.84
C GLN A 379 9.59 22.51 -10.08
N LEU A 380 8.86 22.16 -9.02
CA LEU A 380 8.11 23.12 -8.19
C LEU A 380 9.06 24.11 -7.50
N VAL A 381 10.15 23.61 -6.91
CA VAL A 381 11.15 24.46 -6.26
C VAL A 381 11.81 25.39 -7.28
N ARG A 382 12.18 24.92 -8.47
CA ARG A 382 12.83 25.77 -9.47
C ARG A 382 11.92 26.84 -10.05
N GLN A 383 10.61 26.60 -10.14
CA GLN A 383 9.65 27.66 -10.51
C GLN A 383 9.67 28.84 -9.54
N LYS A 384 9.99 28.60 -8.26
CA LYS A 384 9.89 29.58 -7.17
C LYS A 384 11.23 30.09 -6.65
N ASN A 385 12.26 29.26 -6.69
CA ASN A 385 13.55 29.50 -6.07
C ASN A 385 14.69 28.93 -6.95
N GLN A 386 15.19 29.79 -7.84
CA GLN A 386 16.32 29.46 -8.73
C GLN A 386 17.67 29.36 -7.99
N ARG A 387 17.76 29.88 -6.76
CA ARG A 387 19.03 29.95 -6.00
C ARG A 387 19.20 28.85 -4.96
N ALA A 388 18.15 28.10 -4.63
CA ALA A 388 18.23 27.01 -3.66
C ALA A 388 19.21 25.93 -4.13
N VAL A 389 20.03 25.44 -3.20
CA VAL A 389 20.78 24.20 -3.37
C VAL A 389 19.79 23.05 -3.16
N ILE A 390 19.55 22.26 -4.21
CA ILE A 390 18.64 21.11 -4.14
C ILE A 390 19.47 19.84 -4.22
N VAL A 391 19.42 19.04 -3.17
CA VAL A 391 20.03 17.72 -3.08
C VAL A 391 18.93 16.68 -3.03
N CYS A 392 18.82 15.81 -4.02
CA CYS A 392 17.76 14.79 -4.07
C CYS A 392 18.32 13.39 -4.29
N HIS A 393 17.54 12.37 -3.93
CA HIS A 393 17.88 10.97 -4.16
C HIS A 393 17.61 10.54 -5.62
N GLY A 394 18.50 9.72 -6.19
CA GLY A 394 18.27 8.96 -7.42
C GLY A 394 18.63 7.48 -7.23
N ASP A 395 17.90 6.59 -7.87
CA ASP A 395 18.18 5.14 -7.84
C ASP A 395 19.08 4.70 -9.01
N SER A 396 19.01 5.40 -10.15
CA SER A 396 19.81 5.10 -11.35
C SER A 396 20.52 6.32 -11.93
N TYR A 397 21.52 6.07 -12.79
CA TYR A 397 22.20 7.14 -13.52
C TYR A 397 21.26 7.92 -14.45
N ASN A 398 20.24 7.26 -15.01
CA ASN A 398 19.23 7.91 -15.84
C ASN A 398 18.36 8.86 -15.01
N ASP A 399 17.91 8.41 -13.84
CA ASP A 399 17.14 9.25 -12.92
C ASP A 399 17.96 10.48 -12.51
N ALA A 400 19.24 10.28 -12.20
CA ALA A 400 20.13 11.38 -11.87
C ALA A 400 20.29 12.37 -13.02
N ALA A 401 20.54 11.89 -14.24
CA ALA A 401 20.66 12.75 -15.42
C ALA A 401 19.38 13.58 -15.65
N ASP A 402 18.20 12.98 -15.49
CA ASP A 402 16.93 13.69 -15.65
C ASP A 402 16.69 14.71 -14.53
N LEU A 403 16.99 14.38 -13.27
CA LEU A 403 16.88 15.32 -12.16
C LEU A 403 17.86 16.51 -12.31
N TYR A 404 19.08 16.26 -12.80
CA TYR A 404 20.03 17.32 -13.11
C TYR A 404 19.50 18.24 -14.22
N ARG A 405 18.92 17.70 -15.30
CA ARG A 405 18.30 18.49 -16.38
C ARG A 405 17.16 19.37 -15.88
N LEU A 406 16.42 18.91 -14.87
CA LEU A 406 15.35 19.67 -14.23
C LEU A 406 15.84 20.75 -13.26
N GLY A 407 17.15 20.79 -12.97
CA GLY A 407 17.79 21.81 -12.15
C GLY A 407 18.14 21.38 -10.73
N ALA A 408 18.14 20.08 -10.41
CA ALA A 408 18.72 19.61 -9.15
C ALA A 408 20.20 20.03 -9.07
N THR A 409 20.66 20.49 -7.90
CA THR A 409 22.05 20.92 -7.72
C THR A 409 22.97 19.71 -7.53
N TYR A 410 22.50 18.70 -6.81
CA TYR A 410 23.19 17.43 -6.64
C TYR A 410 22.19 16.29 -6.54
N VAL A 411 22.49 15.17 -7.18
CA VAL A 411 21.72 13.93 -7.05
C VAL A 411 22.56 12.91 -6.31
N MET A 412 22.09 12.52 -5.14
CA MET A 412 22.68 11.46 -4.33
C MET A 412 22.31 10.10 -4.93
N LEU A 413 23.34 9.34 -5.29
CA LEU A 413 23.23 7.93 -5.69
C LEU A 413 23.83 7.08 -4.56
N PRO A 414 23.03 6.54 -3.61
CA PRO A 414 23.58 5.92 -2.40
C PRO A 414 24.53 4.75 -2.66
N HIS A 415 24.22 3.90 -3.67
CA HIS A 415 25.09 2.80 -4.05
C HIS A 415 26.45 3.30 -4.54
N PHE A 416 26.47 4.35 -5.36
CA PHE A 416 27.71 4.96 -5.85
C PHE A 416 28.52 5.60 -4.72
N ILE A 417 27.88 6.41 -3.87
CA ILE A 417 28.54 7.09 -2.74
C ILE A 417 29.09 6.06 -1.74
N GLY A 418 28.32 5.02 -1.43
CA GLY A 418 28.75 3.93 -0.56
C GLY A 418 29.95 3.19 -1.12
N SER A 419 29.89 2.78 -2.40
CA SER A 419 31.00 2.12 -3.08
C SER A 419 32.24 3.02 -3.15
N GLU A 420 32.10 4.29 -3.50
CA GLU A 420 33.22 5.24 -3.59
C GLU A 420 33.91 5.41 -2.23
N ARG A 421 33.12 5.58 -1.14
CA ARG A 421 33.66 5.69 0.21
C ARG A 421 34.44 4.45 0.64
N ILE A 422 33.92 3.24 0.36
CA ILE A 422 34.59 1.98 0.68
C ILE A 422 35.82 1.77 -0.21
N SER A 423 35.73 2.04 -1.51
CA SER A 423 36.88 1.99 -2.42
C SER A 423 37.97 2.98 -1.99
N GLY A 424 37.61 4.19 -1.56
CA GLY A 424 38.53 5.18 -1.02
C GLY A 424 39.15 4.77 0.31
N PHE A 425 38.45 3.97 1.13
CA PHE A 425 39.01 3.35 2.32
C PHE A 425 40.03 2.26 1.94
N ILE A 426 39.68 1.36 1.02
CA ILE A 426 40.56 0.30 0.51
C ILE A 426 41.83 0.90 -0.12
N ARG A 427 41.70 1.94 -0.96
CA ARG A 427 42.86 2.62 -1.56
C ARG A 427 43.81 3.21 -0.52
N ARG A 428 43.29 3.68 0.61
CA ARG A 428 44.10 4.30 1.68
C ARG A 428 44.75 3.29 2.61
N HIS A 429 44.09 2.17 2.91
CA HIS A 429 44.54 1.21 3.93
C HIS A 429 44.97 -0.15 3.35
N GLY A 430 44.84 -0.33 2.04
CA GLY A 430 45.16 -1.57 1.35
C GLY A 430 44.38 -2.76 1.93
N MET A 431 45.12 -3.79 2.32
CA MET A 431 44.61 -5.04 2.90
C MET A 431 44.78 -5.11 4.43
N SER A 432 45.02 -3.98 5.11
CA SER A 432 45.28 -3.96 6.57
C SER A 432 44.04 -4.39 7.36
N LYS A 433 44.07 -5.60 7.92
CA LYS A 433 42.97 -6.15 8.72
C LYS A 433 42.65 -5.28 9.94
N ASP A 434 43.66 -4.77 10.63
CA ASP A 434 43.48 -3.92 11.82
C ASP A 434 42.71 -2.63 11.49
N ALA A 435 42.96 -2.04 10.32
CA ALA A 435 42.22 -0.86 9.86
C ALA A 435 40.74 -1.18 9.61
N PHE A 436 40.44 -2.34 9.00
CA PHE A 436 39.07 -2.79 8.82
C PHE A 436 38.38 -3.11 10.15
N ASP A 437 39.09 -3.67 11.12
CA ASP A 437 38.55 -3.98 12.45
C ASP A 437 38.23 -2.69 13.23
N ASP A 438 39.09 -1.66 13.19
CA ASP A 438 38.80 -0.35 13.76
C ASP A 438 37.60 0.32 13.07
N TYR A 439 37.55 0.29 11.74
CA TYR A 439 36.43 0.83 10.97
C TYR A 439 35.11 0.11 11.31
N ARG A 440 35.17 -1.22 11.47
CA ARG A 440 34.04 -2.04 11.93
C ARG A 440 33.59 -1.63 13.33
N GLN A 441 34.50 -1.45 14.29
CA GLN A 441 34.12 -1.04 15.65
C GLN A 441 33.41 0.32 15.66
N LYS A 442 33.91 1.29 14.89
CA LYS A 442 33.26 2.60 14.73
C LYS A 442 31.88 2.48 14.10
N HIS A 443 31.73 1.63 13.09
CA HIS A 443 30.44 1.39 12.44
C HIS A 443 29.44 0.68 13.37
N LEU A 444 29.89 -0.28 14.18
CA LEU A 444 29.07 -0.93 15.20
C LEU A 444 28.58 0.07 16.27
N ALA A 445 29.43 1.02 16.65
CA ALA A 445 29.04 2.08 17.57
C ALA A 445 27.95 3.00 16.99
N SER A 446 27.99 3.29 15.68
CA SER A 446 26.97 4.13 15.02
C SER A 446 25.64 3.41 14.77
N LEU A 447 25.65 2.09 14.51
CA LEU A 447 24.44 1.30 14.31
C LEU A 447 23.62 1.10 15.61
N GLY A 448 24.23 1.36 16.77
CA GLY A 448 23.58 1.25 18.08
C GLY A 448 23.29 -0.19 18.51
N ARG A 449 22.99 -0.38 19.81
CA ARG A 449 22.75 -1.72 20.40
C ARG A 449 21.47 -2.42 19.91
N ALA A 450 20.54 -1.69 19.28
CA ALA A 450 19.26 -2.23 18.81
C ALA A 450 19.38 -2.96 17.46
N ALA A 451 20.25 -2.49 16.56
CA ALA A 451 20.44 -3.12 15.24
C ALA A 451 21.25 -4.43 15.30
N LEU A 452 21.96 -4.68 16.40
CA LEU A 452 22.83 -5.85 16.60
C LEU A 452 22.16 -7.01 17.32
N LYS A 453 20.90 -6.86 17.74
CA LYS A 453 20.09 -7.91 18.39
C LYS A 453 19.04 -8.53 17.47
N ALA A 454 18.92 -8.07 16.23
CA ALA A 454 18.18 -8.73 15.16
C ALA A 454 19.16 -9.63 14.38
#